data_AF-A0A369QNF5-F1
#
_entry.id   AF-A0A369QNF5-F1
#
_cell.length_a   1.000
_cell.length_b   1.000
_cell.length_c   1.000
_cell.angle_alpha   90.00
_cell.angle_beta   90.00
_cell.angle_gamma   90.00
#
_symmetry.space_group_name_H-M   'P 1'
#
loop_
_entity.id
_entity.type
_entity.pdbx_description
1 polymer ?
#
loop_
_entity_poly.entity_id
_entity_poly.type
_entity_poly.pdbx_seq_one_letter_code
_entity_poly.pdbx_strand_id
1 'polypeptide(L)'
;MSAGLIDWIFENLDVQNLDRKQVYHYLDYLKEIVGQEKALNKIIKYYSYKVSLESRLVNLDQELVNTVAAPSSSEKDTNKSSPVV
;
A
#
# COMPACT_ATOMS: atom_id res chain seq x y z
N MET A 1 7.78 16.88 -23.64
CA MET A 1 8.13 15.51 -23.20
C MET A 1 6.89 14.66 -23.43
N SER A 2 6.93 13.61 -24.26
CA SER A 2 5.76 12.74 -24.44
C SER A 2 5.60 11.84 -23.21
N ALA A 3 4.55 12.07 -22.42
CA ALA A 3 4.19 11.16 -21.33
C ALA A 3 3.93 9.77 -21.93
N GLY A 4 4.66 8.77 -21.44
CA GLY A 4 4.46 7.39 -21.86
C GLY A 4 3.23 6.78 -21.17
N LEU A 5 2.75 5.64 -21.67
CA LEU A 5 1.65 4.89 -21.02
C LEU A 5 1.91 4.64 -19.54
N ILE A 6 3.17 4.35 -19.17
CA ILE A 6 3.56 4.14 -17.77
C ILE A 6 3.39 5.41 -16.92
N ASP A 7 3.73 6.58 -17.47
CA ASP A 7 3.57 7.85 -16.75
C ASP A 7 2.10 8.09 -16.46
N TRP A 8 1.23 7.88 -17.46
CA TRP A 8 -0.21 8.04 -17.32
C TRP A 8 -0.82 7.07 -16.30
N ILE A 9 -0.42 5.79 -16.34
CA ILE A 9 -0.90 4.79 -15.37
C ILE A 9 -0.56 5.23 -13.95
N PHE A 10 0.70 5.61 -13.70
CA PHE A 10 1.17 5.94 -12.35
C PHE A 10 0.74 7.32 -11.85
N GLU A 11 0.47 8.27 -12.74
CA GLU A 11 -0.14 9.56 -12.38
C GLU A 11 -1.60 9.41 -11.92
N ASN A 12 -2.30 8.38 -12.40
CA ASN A 12 -3.70 8.10 -12.05
C ASN A 12 -3.85 6.94 -11.05
N LEU A 13 -2.75 6.31 -10.65
CA LEU A 13 -2.75 5.20 -9.71
C LEU A 13 -2.79 5.72 -8.28
N ASP A 14 -3.86 5.42 -7.57
CA ASP A 14 -3.92 5.66 -6.14
C ASP A 14 -3.21 4.54 -5.36
N VAL A 15 -1.89 4.70 -5.20
CA VAL A 15 -1.01 3.71 -4.57
C VAL A 15 -1.43 3.37 -3.14
N GLN A 16 -2.04 4.30 -2.40
CA GLN A 16 -2.39 4.08 -0.98
C GLN A 16 -3.57 3.11 -0.83
N ASN A 17 -4.45 3.04 -1.83
CA ASN A 17 -5.63 2.19 -1.81
C ASN A 17 -5.41 0.82 -2.44
N LEU A 18 -4.18 0.50 -2.85
CA LEU A 18 -3.86 -0.81 -3.41
C LEU A 18 -3.74 -1.87 -2.31
N ASP A 19 -4.31 -3.05 -2.61
CA ASP A 19 -4.09 -4.26 -1.85
C ASP A 19 -2.75 -4.93 -2.23
N ARG A 20 -2.32 -5.90 -1.42
CA ARG A 20 -1.04 -6.60 -1.62
C ARG A 20 -0.92 -7.25 -3.00
N LYS A 21 -1.99 -7.85 -3.53
CA LYS A 21 -1.96 -8.54 -4.83
C LYS A 21 -1.81 -7.54 -5.97
N GLN A 22 -2.56 -6.44 -5.89
CA GLN A 22 -2.50 -5.34 -6.85
C GLN A 22 -1.09 -4.74 -6.87
N VAL A 23 -0.49 -4.49 -5.70
CA VAL A 23 0.88 -3.97 -5.62
C VAL A 23 1.89 -4.90 -6.31
N TYR A 24 1.83 -6.21 -6.07
CA TYR A 24 2.69 -7.16 -6.78
C TYR A 24 2.46 -7.16 -8.30
N HIS A 25 1.21 -7.11 -8.74
CA HIS A 25 0.87 -7.05 -10.16
C HIS A 25 1.46 -5.81 -10.83
N TYR A 26 1.38 -4.64 -10.19
CA TYR A 26 2.00 -3.42 -10.71
C TYR A 26 3.53 -3.48 -10.68
N LEU A 27 4.15 -4.11 -9.67
CA LEU A 27 5.60 -4.30 -9.61
C LEU A 27 6.11 -5.19 -10.75
N ASP A 28 5.38 -6.26 -11.08
CA ASP A 28 5.76 -7.15 -12.19
C ASP A 28 5.57 -6.46 -13.54
N TYR A 29 4.47 -5.73 -13.72
CA TYR A 29 4.26 -4.88 -14.90
C TYR A 29 5.39 -3.84 -15.07
N LEU A 30 5.86 -3.25 -13.96
CA LEU A 30 6.97 -2.31 -13.96
C LEU A 30 8.27 -2.94 -14.52
N LYS A 31 8.57 -4.17 -14.09
CA LYS A 31 9.78 -4.90 -14.51
C LYS A 31 9.76 -5.22 -16.00
N GLU A 32 8.60 -5.62 -16.52
CA GLU A 32 8.43 -5.91 -17.96
C GLU A 32 8.76 -4.69 -18.82
N ILE A 33 8.32 -3.50 -18.38
CA ILE A 33 8.55 -2.26 -19.14
C ILE A 33 10.02 -1.82 -19.11
N VAL A 34 10.70 -1.98 -17.97
CA VAL A 34 12.09 -1.48 -17.83
C VAL A 34 13.14 -2.40 -18.43
N GLY A 35 12.84 -3.68 -18.65
CA GLY A 35 13.78 -4.61 -19.30
C GLY A 35 14.32 -4.16 -20.66
N GLN A 36 13.67 -3.18 -21.30
CA GLN A 36 14.04 -2.65 -22.62
C GLN A 36 14.46 -1.17 -22.62
N GLU A 37 14.36 -0.46 -21.48
CA GLU A 37 14.54 0.99 -21.44
C GLU A 37 15.98 1.40 -21.11
N LYS A 38 16.55 2.32 -21.90
CA LYS A 38 17.94 2.78 -21.77
C LYS A 38 18.05 4.25 -21.39
N ALA A 39 16.96 5.02 -21.48
CA ALA A 39 16.97 6.43 -21.17
C ALA A 39 16.97 6.66 -19.65
N LEU A 40 17.99 7.35 -19.14
CA LEU A 40 18.20 7.57 -17.70
C LEU A 40 17.00 8.23 -17.01
N ASN A 41 16.35 9.19 -17.66
CA ASN A 41 15.16 9.86 -17.12
C ASN A 41 14.00 8.87 -16.87
N LYS A 42 13.80 7.90 -17.76
CA LYS A 42 12.76 6.88 -17.59
C LYS A 42 13.14 5.85 -16.54
N ILE A 43 14.42 5.51 -16.44
CA ILE A 43 14.95 4.66 -15.36
C ILE A 43 14.71 5.30 -13.99
N ILE A 44 14.96 6.61 -13.83
CA ILE A 44 14.70 7.33 -12.58
C ILE A 44 13.22 7.29 -12.23
N LYS A 45 12.32 7.57 -13.19
CA LYS A 45 10.88 7.49 -12.98
C LYS A 45 10.44 6.10 -12.55
N TYR A 46 10.94 5.05 -13.21
CA TYR A 46 10.70 3.67 -12.80
C TYR A 46 11.06 3.43 -11.34
N TYR A 47 12.26 3.82 -10.90
CA TYR A 47 12.65 3.62 -9.52
C TYR A 47 11.77 4.42 -8.55
N SER A 48 11.32 5.61 -8.93
CA SER A 48 10.34 6.36 -8.15
C SER A 48 9.04 5.58 -7.97
N TYR A 49 8.47 5.03 -9.04
CA TYR A 49 7.24 4.23 -8.97
C TYR A 49 7.42 2.94 -8.17
N LYS A 50 8.56 2.27 -8.35
CA LYS A 50 8.92 1.06 -7.61
C LYS A 50 8.98 1.32 -6.11
N VAL A 51 9.66 2.38 -5.69
CA VAL A 51 9.77 2.77 -4.27
C VAL A 51 8.40 3.06 -3.67
N SER A 52 7.52 3.76 -4.40
CA SER A 52 6.15 4.03 -3.93
C SER A 52 5.35 2.75 -3.70
N LEU A 53 5.42 1.79 -4.63
CA LEU A 53 4.75 0.48 -4.50
C LEU A 53 5.34 -0.37 -3.36
N GLU A 54 6.67 -0.45 -3.25
CA GLU A 54 7.32 -1.19 -2.17
C GLU A 54 7.02 -0.58 -0.79
N SER A 55 6.96 0.74 -0.69
CA SER A 55 6.53 1.42 0.54
C SER A 55 5.09 1.07 0.92
N ARG A 56 4.19 0.86 -0.06
CA ARG A 56 2.82 0.41 0.24
C ARG A 56 2.81 -1.00 0.83
N LEU A 57 3.66 -1.91 0.37
CA LEU A 57 3.78 -3.25 0.96
C LEU A 57 4.18 -3.19 2.44
N VAL A 58 5.16 -2.33 2.76
CA VAL A 58 5.59 -2.11 4.15
C VAL A 58 4.44 -1.56 4.99
N ASN A 59 3.67 -0.61 4.47
CA ASN A 59 2.49 -0.07 5.17
C ASN A 59 1.43 -1.15 5.42
N LEU A 60 1.17 -2.01 4.43
CA LEU A 60 0.25 -3.15 4.58
C LEU A 60 0.71 -4.13 5.66
N ASP A 61 2.02 -4.41 5.75
CA ASP A 61 2.60 -5.23 6.83
C ASP A 61 2.40 -4.56 8.19
N GLN A 62 2.63 -3.25 8.28
CA GLN A 62 2.43 -2.50 9.53
C GLN A 62 0.94 -2.47 9.96
N GLU A 63 0.02 -2.29 9.01
CA GLU A 63 -1.43 -2.35 9.26
C GLU A 63 -1.85 -3.73 9.79
N LEU A 64 -1.27 -4.80 9.24
CA LEU A 64 -1.52 -6.16 9.71
C LEU A 64 -0.98 -6.36 11.14
N VAL A 65 0.21 -5.86 11.44
CA VAL A 65 0.77 -5.92 12.81
C VAL A 65 -0.10 -5.13 13.79
N ASN A 66 -0.53 -3.92 13.40
CA ASN A 66 -1.35 -3.06 14.27
C ASN A 66 -2.76 -3.62 14.52
N THR A 67 -3.34 -4.31 13.54
CA THR A 67 -4.64 -4.99 13.70
C THR A 67 -4.54 -6.23 14.59
N VAL A 68 -3.43 -6.97 14.53
CA VAL A 68 -3.16 -8.11 15.43
C VAL A 68 -2.77 -7.65 16.83
N ALA A 69 -2.10 -6.52 16.97
CA ALA A 69 -1.65 -5.96 18.25
C ALA A 69 -2.70 -5.12 18.99
N ALA A 70 -3.87 -4.86 18.39
CA ALA A 70 -4.99 -4.22 19.07
C ALA A 70 -5.76 -5.27 19.89
N PRO A 71 -5.60 -5.34 21.23
CA PRO A 71 -6.42 -6.23 22.04
C PRO A 71 -7.88 -5.80 21.94
N SER A 72 -8.75 -6.78 21.74
CA SER A 72 -10.20 -6.70 21.89
C SER A 72 -10.57 -5.90 23.14
N SER A 73 -10.91 -4.63 22.94
CA SER A 73 -11.49 -3.79 23.98
C SER A 73 -13.00 -4.04 23.99
N SER A 74 -13.39 -5.22 24.47
CA SER A 74 -14.78 -5.54 24.81
C SER A 74 -14.82 -6.08 26.24
N GLU A 75 -15.87 -5.68 26.96
CA GLU A 75 -16.25 -6.05 28.34
C GLU A 75 -15.65 -5.21 29.48
N LYS A 76 -16.31 -4.07 29.73
CA LYS A 76 -16.63 -3.67 31.11
C LYS A 76 -18.15 -3.74 31.30
N ASP A 77 -18.64 -4.95 31.54
CA ASP A 77 -19.89 -5.15 32.26
C ASP A 77 -19.71 -4.57 33.67
N THR A 78 -20.27 -3.37 33.90
CA THR A 78 -20.45 -2.85 35.24
C THR A 78 -21.86 -3.18 35.69
N ASN A 79 -22.04 -4.43 36.10
CA ASN A 79 -23.16 -4.84 36.94
C ASN A 79 -23.05 -4.09 38.27
N LYS A 80 -23.79 -2.99 38.42
CA LYS A 80 -23.95 -2.29 39.70
C LYS A 80 -25.31 -2.65 40.29
N SER A 81 -25.38 -3.86 40.85
CA SER A 81 -26.29 -4.17 41.94
C SER A 81 -26.08 -3.18 43.09
N SER A 82 -27.14 -2.50 43.52
CA SER A 82 -27.30 -1.98 44.88
C SER A 82 -28.77 -1.63 45.16
N PRO A 83 -29.19 -1.69 46.43
CA PRO A 83 -30.37 -2.46 46.84
C PRO A 83 -31.62 -1.62 47.12
N VAL A 84 -32.70 -2.38 47.30
CA VAL A 84 -34.04 -1.99 47.76
C VAL A 84 -33.98 -1.29 49.12
N VAL A 85 -34.72 -0.16 49.19
CA VAL A 85 -35.37 0.56 50.31
C VAL A 85 -34.76 0.45 51.71
#